data_AF-A0A0G0GY77-F1
#
_entry.id   AF-A0A0G0GY77-F1
#
_cell.length_a   1.000
_cell.length_b   1.000
_cell.length_c   1.000
_cell.angle_alpha   90.00
_cell.angle_beta   90.00
_cell.angle_gamma   90.00
#
_symmetry.space_group_name_H-M   'P 1'
#
loop_
_entity.id
_entity.type
_entity.pdbx_description
1 polymer ?
#
loop_
_entity_poly.entity_id
_entity_poly.type
_entity_poly.pdbx_seq_one_letter_code
_entity_poly.pdbx_strand_id
1 'polypeptide(L)'
;MQTTISLPKNLAQEVENQVKKGPFRTPSDFVNSAVKIFLSLQQGQATWEILAAPFRFYAKQKKLTEKDILQTVMKGRRAKSSKNS
;
A
#
# COMPACT_ATOMS: atom_id res chain seq x y z
N MET A 1 -15.44 -14.52 10.76
CA MET A 1 -14.79 -14.28 12.07
C MET A 1 -14.49 -12.81 12.18
N GLN A 2 -14.76 -12.18 13.33
CA GLN A 2 -14.34 -10.80 13.63
C GLN A 2 -13.23 -10.85 14.67
N THR A 3 -12.16 -10.09 14.43
CA THR A 3 -11.02 -9.98 15.35
C THR A 3 -10.98 -8.56 15.89
N THR A 4 -11.03 -8.41 17.21
CA THR A 4 -10.88 -7.12 17.87
C THR A 4 -9.40 -6.79 17.98
N ILE A 5 -9.02 -5.60 17.55
CA ILE A 5 -7.64 -5.09 17.57
C ILE A 5 -7.61 -3.74 18.27
N SER A 6 -6.75 -3.60 19.26
CA SER A 6 -6.51 -2.33 19.94
C SER A 6 -5.42 -1.55 19.23
N LEU A 7 -5.77 -0.37 18.72
CA LEU A 7 -4.82 0.53 18.08
C LEU A 7 -4.33 1.60 19.08
N PRO A 8 -3.05 2.00 19.02
CA PRO A 8 -2.58 3.21 19.70
C PRO A 8 -3.42 4.45 19.32
N LYS A 9 -3.63 5.38 20.27
CA LYS A 9 -4.53 6.54 20.09
C LYS A 9 -4.23 7.37 18.84
N ASN A 10 -2.95 7.62 18.58
CA ASN A 10 -2.49 8.35 17.38
C ASN A 10 -2.87 7.62 16.08
N LEU A 11 -2.74 6.30 16.06
CA LEU A 11 -3.09 5.48 14.90
C LEU A 11 -4.61 5.40 14.69
N ALA A 12 -5.38 5.28 15.78
CA ALA A 12 -6.84 5.32 15.72
C ALA A 12 -7.35 6.65 15.16
N GLN A 13 -6.77 7.77 15.59
CA GLN A 13 -7.09 9.10 15.03
C GLN A 13 -6.76 9.19 13.54
N GLU A 14 -5.63 8.64 13.11
CA GLU A 14 -5.27 8.66 11.69
C GLU A 14 -6.23 7.80 10.86
N VAL A 15 -6.64 6.63 11.36
CA VAL A 15 -7.67 5.79 10.72
C VAL A 15 -8.97 6.58 10.54
N GLU A 16 -9.43 7.28 11.57
CA GLU A 16 -10.62 8.12 11.46
C GLU A 16 -10.45 9.26 10.44
N ASN A 17 -9.27 9.88 10.39
CA ASN A 17 -8.98 10.93 9.41
C ASN A 17 -9.05 10.40 7.97
N GLN A 18 -8.53 9.19 7.73
CA GLN A 18 -8.57 8.54 6.41
C GLN A 18 -10.00 8.17 5.99
N VAL A 19 -10.87 7.84 6.95
CA VAL A 19 -12.31 7.63 6.68
C VAL A 19 -13.02 8.96 6.39
N LYS A 20 -12.73 10.01 7.16
CA LYS A 20 -13.36 11.33 6.99
C LYS A 20 -12.95 12.05 5.70
N LYS A 21 -11.69 11.87 5.26
CA LYS A 21 -11.12 12.58 4.11
C LYS A 21 -11.01 11.72 2.85
N GLY A 22 -11.15 10.40 3.00
CA GLY A 22 -10.85 9.44 1.95
C GLY A 22 -12.09 8.72 1.42
N PRO A 23 -11.88 7.70 0.57
CA PRO A 23 -12.96 6.94 -0.06
C PRO A 23 -13.59 5.86 0.84
N PHE A 24 -13.11 5.71 2.08
CA PHE A 24 -13.52 4.60 2.96
C PHE A 24 -14.77 4.95 3.75
N ARG A 25 -15.72 4.02 3.84
CA ARG A 25 -16.99 4.23 4.56
C ARG A 25 -16.85 4.01 6.06
N THR A 26 -16.01 3.06 6.46
CA THR A 26 -15.79 2.70 7.86
C THR A 26 -14.30 2.52 8.18
N PRO A 27 -13.91 2.65 9.47
CA PRO A 27 -12.56 2.31 9.93
C PRO A 27 -12.15 0.87 9.54
N SER A 28 -13.08 -0.07 9.65
CA SER A 28 -12.86 -1.47 9.28
C SER A 28 -12.55 -1.64 7.80
N ASP A 29 -13.20 -0.88 6.92
CA ASP A 29 -12.91 -0.91 5.47
C ASP A 29 -11.50 -0.43 5.17
N PHE A 30 -11.08 0.65 5.84
CA PHE A 30 -9.72 1.17 5.72
C PHE A 30 -8.69 0.15 6.20
N VAL A 31 -8.88 -0.40 7.41
CA VAL A 31 -7.96 -1.39 8.00
C VAL A 31 -7.89 -2.65 7.13
N ASN A 32 -9.02 -3.16 6.66
CA ASN A 32 -9.06 -4.32 5.77
C ASN A 32 -8.32 -4.05 4.45
N SER A 33 -8.48 -2.86 3.87
CA SER A 33 -7.75 -2.46 2.67
C SER A 33 -6.24 -2.41 2.93
N ALA A 34 -5.81 -1.78 4.02
CA ALA A 34 -4.40 -1.69 4.39
C ALA A 34 -3.77 -3.08 4.64
N VAL A 35 -4.48 -3.99 5.31
CA VAL A 35 -4.03 -5.37 5.54
C VAL A 35 -3.91 -6.15 4.22
N LYS A 36 -4.89 -6.04 3.32
CA LYS A 36 -4.82 -6.66 1.99
C LYS A 36 -3.61 -6.17 1.21
N ILE A 37 -3.39 -4.86 1.20
CA ILE A 37 -2.22 -4.25 0.57
C ILE A 37 -0.92 -4.82 1.15
N PHE A 38 -0.81 -4.88 2.47
CA PHE A 38 0.36 -5.44 3.15
C PHE A 38 0.62 -6.91 2.76
N LEU A 39 -0.42 -7.74 2.73
CA LEU A 39 -0.31 -9.14 2.34
C LEU A 39 0.10 -9.31 0.88
N SER A 40 -0.51 -8.56 -0.05
CA SER A 40 -0.12 -8.55 -1.47
C SER A 40 1.35 -8.16 -1.62
N LEU A 41 1.79 -7.15 -0.86
CA LEU A 41 3.19 -6.75 -0.81
C LEU A 41 4.10 -7.85 -0.26
N GLN A 42 3.73 -8.57 0.81
CA GLN A 42 4.53 -9.69 1.31
C GLN A 42 4.65 -10.84 0.30
N GLN A 43 3.58 -11.10 -0.46
CA GLN A 43 3.54 -12.13 -1.51
C GLN A 43 4.26 -11.70 -2.80
N GLY A 44 4.87 -10.51 -2.84
CA GLY A 44 5.55 -10.00 -4.02
C GLY A 44 4.62 -9.54 -5.15
N GLN A 45 3.31 -9.46 -4.88
CA GLN A 45 2.31 -8.94 -5.80
C GLN A 45 2.20 -7.42 -5.62
N ALA A 46 2.98 -6.68 -6.40
CA ALA A 46 2.78 -5.24 -6.54
C ALA A 46 1.70 -5.00 -7.61
N THR A 47 0.61 -4.31 -7.26
CA THR A 47 -0.38 -3.82 -8.22
C THR A 47 -0.31 -2.30 -8.29
N TRP A 48 -0.81 -1.72 -9.37
CA TRP A 48 -0.81 -0.27 -9.58
C TRP A 48 -1.54 0.50 -8.47
N GLU A 49 -2.61 -0.08 -7.92
CA GLU A 49 -3.38 0.54 -6.83
C GLU A 49 -2.62 0.57 -5.50
N ILE A 50 -1.56 -0.23 -5.35
CA ILE A 50 -0.74 -0.29 -4.16
C ILE A 50 0.39 0.76 -4.20
N LEU A 51 0.77 1.25 -5.38
CA LEU A 51 1.81 2.25 -5.51
C LEU A 51 1.39 3.57 -4.86
N ALA A 52 2.27 4.21 -4.09
CA ALA A 52 1.95 5.50 -3.49
C ALA A 52 1.61 6.55 -4.57
N ALA A 53 0.70 7.47 -4.26
CA ALA A 53 0.25 8.50 -5.22
C ALA A 53 1.40 9.29 -5.90
N PRO A 54 2.50 9.66 -5.21
CA PRO A 54 3.64 10.31 -5.87
C PRO A 54 4.30 9.46 -6.97
N PHE A 55 4.35 8.14 -6.79
CA PHE A 55 4.87 7.23 -7.82
C PHE A 55 3.96 7.15 -9.04
N ARG A 56 2.63 7.08 -8.84
CA ARG A 56 1.66 7.10 -9.94
C ARG A 56 1.68 8.44 -10.69
N PHE A 57 1.91 9.53 -9.99
CA PHE A 57 2.03 10.85 -10.61
C PHE A 57 3.31 10.97 -11.43
N TYR A 58 4.45 10.57 -10.88
CA TYR A 58 5.73 10.52 -11.58
C TYR A 58 5.66 9.64 -12.83
N ALA A 59 5.02 8.49 -12.72
CA ALA A 59 4.77 7.57 -13.82
C ALA A 59 4.04 8.22 -14.99
N LYS A 60 2.93 8.92 -14.68
CA LYS A 60 2.12 9.61 -15.66
C LYS A 60 2.91 10.74 -16.34
N GLN A 61 3.72 11.48 -15.58
CA GLN A 61 4.60 12.52 -16.15
C GLN A 61 5.65 11.93 -17.10
N LYS A 62 6.20 10.76 -16.78
CA LYS A 62 7.24 10.10 -17.58
C LYS A 62 6.70 9.21 -18.69
N LYS A 63 5.37 9.16 -18.90
CA LYS A 63 4.69 8.26 -19.86
C LYS A 63 5.07 6.79 -19.68
N LEU A 64 5.34 6.39 -18.44
CA LEU A 64 5.67 4.99 -18.11
C LEU A 64 4.39 4.17 -18.04
N THR A 65 4.43 2.95 -18.57
CA THR A 65 3.30 2.04 -18.45
C THR A 65 3.25 1.43 -17.06
N GLU A 66 2.07 0.95 -16.66
CA GLU A 66 1.89 0.20 -15.42
C GLU A 66 2.92 -0.93 -15.28
N LYS A 67 3.16 -1.66 -16.37
CA LYS A 67 4.12 -2.76 -16.44
C LYS A 67 5.56 -2.31 -16.13
N ASP A 68 6.00 -1.17 -16.66
CA ASP A 68 7.37 -0.67 -16.47
C ASP A 68 7.66 -0.37 -15.00
N ILE A 69 6.65 0.13 -14.30
CA ILE A 69 6.78 0.55 -12.90
C ILE A 69 6.69 -0.63 -11.97
N LEU A 70 5.75 -1.56 -12.23
CA LEU A 70 5.68 -2.80 -11.47
C LEU A 70 6.98 -3.59 -11.60
N GLN A 71 7.57 -3.67 -12.80
CA GLN A 71 8.89 -4.28 -12.98
C GLN A 71 9.99 -3.56 -12.19
N THR A 72 10.01 -2.23 -12.19
CA THR A 72 11.01 -1.44 -11.45
C THR A 72 10.90 -1.64 -9.93
N VAL A 73 9.67 -1.62 -9.40
CA VAL A 73 9.39 -1.85 -7.97
C VAL A 73 9.75 -3.27 -7.55
N MET A 74 9.42 -4.27 -8.38
CA MET A 74 9.81 -5.66 -8.13
C MET A 74 11.33 -5.86 -8.20
N LYS A 75 12.03 -5.23 -9.14
CA LYS A 75 13.50 -5.25 -9.23
C LYS A 75 14.15 -4.59 -8.00
N GLY A 76 13.66 -3.43 -7.57
CA GLY A 76 14.14 -2.75 -6.36
C GLY A 76 13.98 -3.59 -5.08
N ARG A 77 12.90 -4.38 -4.98
CA ARG A 77 12.72 -5.33 -3.87
C ARG A 77 13.71 -6.48 -3.89
N ARG A 78 13.97 -7.07 -5.07
CA ARG A 78 14.98 -8.13 -5.20
C ARG A 78 16.38 -7.64 -4.86
N ALA A 79 16.74 -6.42 -5.25
CA ALA A 79 18.05 -5.83 -4.95
C ALA A 79 18.30 -5.65 -3.44
N LYS A 80 17.25 -5.40 -2.64
CA LYS A 80 17.36 -5.29 -1.18
C LYS A 80 17.46 -6.65 -0.48
N SER A 81 17.01 -7.73 -1.13
CA SER A 81 17.10 -9.09 -0.58
C SER A 81 18.47 -9.75 -0.77
N SER A 82 19.33 -9.23 -1.66
CA SER A 82 20.63 -9.87 -1.97
C SER A 82 21.81 -9.34 -1.14
N LYS A 83 21.56 -8.63 -0.03
CA LYS A 83 22.63 -8.10 0.84
C LYS A 83 22.69 -8.77 2.21
N ASN A 84 22.02 -9.92 2.37
CA ASN A 84 22.08 -10.75 3.57
C ASN A 84 22.23 -12.22 3.15
N SER A 85 23.42 -12.56 2.67
CA SER A 85 23.93 -13.93 2.57
C SER A 85 25.42 -13.88 2.88
#